data_AF-A0A1Y2FG50-F1
#
_entry.id   AF-A0A1Y2FG50-F1
#
_cell.length_a   1.000
_cell.length_b   1.000
_cell.length_c   1.000
_cell.angle_alpha   90.00
_cell.angle_beta   90.00
_cell.angle_gamma   90.00
#
_symmetry.space_group_name_H-M   'P 1'
#
loop_
_entity.id
_entity.type
_entity.pdbx_description
1 polymer ?
#
loop_
_entity_poly.entity_id
_entity_poly.type
_entity_poly.pdbx_seq_one_letter_code
_entity_poly.pdbx_strand_id
1 'polypeptide(L)'
;MKNISNLECLTKERNEEEILDPEIDIPLDNELLCCTCLYLACKSNEVNRKIRDVINVGYRILHPEKKVLKIDDEFWKFCNSLVNSELILLRVLKFDVNTKLAYQYLLRFFQDYLISDFCDLKYEYKESSLTLENILRHLTQVSWSFINDCYINPDICIKYSHKEIAVASLYFGMKSLNIKMNKPFPQWCHELSSKLDPDNVLEIIQDQIDFYNEHII
;
A
#
# COMPACT_ATOMS: atom_id res chain seq x y z
N MET A 1 46.77 15.30 13.52
CA MET A 1 47.22 14.04 12.91
C MET A 1 46.14 13.00 13.16
N LYS A 2 45.55 12.46 12.07
CA LYS A 2 45.01 11.08 11.89
C LYS A 2 44.03 10.54 12.96
N ASN A 3 42.87 9.97 12.67
CA ASN A 3 42.29 9.46 11.42
C ASN A 3 40.79 9.28 11.61
N ILE A 4 40.03 9.61 10.56
CA ILE A 4 38.68 9.16 10.30
C ILE A 4 38.83 7.75 9.72
N SER A 5 38.38 6.73 10.46
CA SER A 5 38.16 5.36 9.95
C SER A 5 37.59 4.52 11.09
N ASN A 6 36.29 4.29 11.09
CA ASN A 6 35.61 3.11 11.65
C ASN A 6 34.08 3.29 11.54
N LEU A 7 33.62 3.54 10.32
CA LEU A 7 32.20 3.39 9.96
C LEU A 7 32.07 2.40 8.80
N GLU A 8 32.76 1.28 8.92
CA GLU A 8 32.56 0.10 8.09
C GLU A 8 32.50 -1.10 9.04
N CYS A 9 31.47 -1.92 8.84
CA CYS A 9 31.25 -3.27 9.36
C CYS A 9 30.03 -3.39 10.26
N LEU A 10 28.86 -3.51 9.63
CA LEU A 10 27.76 -4.40 10.01
C LEU A 10 26.96 -4.73 8.73
N THR A 11 27.65 -5.28 7.72
CA THR A 11 27.02 -6.06 6.65
C THR A 11 26.58 -7.38 7.26
N LYS A 12 25.30 -7.48 7.63
CA LYS A 12 24.69 -8.77 8.00
C LYS A 12 24.18 -9.45 6.74
N GLU A 13 24.79 -10.59 6.47
CA GLU A 13 24.48 -11.56 5.42
C GLU A 13 22.97 -11.85 5.39
N ARG A 14 22.34 -11.60 4.23
CA ARG A 14 20.96 -12.01 3.94
C ARG A 14 21.05 -13.29 3.13
N ASN A 15 20.59 -14.40 3.72
CA ASN A 15 20.61 -15.71 3.07
C ASN A 15 19.79 -15.69 1.77
N GLU A 16 20.50 -15.89 0.66
CA GLU A 16 20.00 -15.98 -0.70
C GLU A 16 19.55 -17.41 -1.00
N GLU A 17 18.29 -17.75 -0.71
CA GLU A 17 17.62 -18.90 -1.35
C GLU A 17 16.16 -18.56 -1.66
N GLU A 18 15.96 -17.56 -2.53
CA GLU A 18 14.78 -17.48 -3.39
C GLU A 18 15.28 -17.37 -4.83
N ILE A 19 14.85 -18.31 -5.66
CA ILE A 19 15.33 -18.52 -7.03
C ILE A 19 14.91 -17.33 -7.90
N LEU A 20 15.74 -16.29 -7.91
CA LEU A 20 15.81 -15.26 -8.94
C LEU A 20 16.90 -15.70 -9.92
N ASP A 21 16.56 -15.69 -11.20
CA ASP A 21 17.43 -16.10 -12.30
C ASP A 21 18.79 -15.36 -12.21
N PRO A 22 19.93 -16.05 -12.03
CA PRO A 22 21.23 -15.45 -11.71
C PRO A 22 21.83 -14.59 -12.85
N GLU A 23 21.19 -14.54 -14.02
CA GLU A 23 21.58 -13.63 -15.11
C GLU A 23 20.85 -12.28 -15.09
N ILE A 24 19.87 -12.08 -14.19
CA ILE A 24 19.16 -10.81 -14.09
C ILE A 24 19.76 -9.95 -12.98
N ASP A 25 20.97 -9.46 -13.20
CA ASP A 25 21.48 -8.27 -12.52
C ASP A 25 20.66 -7.07 -13.03
N ILE A 26 19.49 -6.81 -12.45
CA ILE A 26 18.66 -5.66 -12.86
C ILE A 26 19.34 -4.41 -12.29
N PRO A 27 20.07 -3.59 -13.08
CA PRO A 27 20.68 -2.38 -12.56
C PRO A 27 19.62 -1.26 -12.67
N LEU A 28 18.41 -1.53 -12.16
CA LEU A 28 17.31 -0.59 -12.24
C LEU A 28 17.35 0.29 -11.00
N ASP A 29 17.72 1.55 -11.23
CA ASP A 29 17.69 2.59 -10.21
C ASP A 29 16.30 2.69 -9.58
N ASN A 30 16.23 2.87 -8.25
CA ASN A 30 14.98 2.84 -7.50
C ASN A 30 14.01 3.92 -8.00
N GLU A 31 14.55 5.07 -8.37
CA GLU A 31 13.88 6.23 -8.92
C GLU A 31 13.23 5.92 -10.28
N LEU A 32 13.98 5.23 -11.13
CA LEU A 32 13.50 4.81 -12.45
C LEU A 32 12.44 3.72 -12.31
N LEU A 33 12.62 2.78 -11.37
CA LEU A 33 11.60 1.78 -11.02
C LEU A 33 10.31 2.45 -10.54
N CYS A 34 10.39 3.42 -9.63
CA CYS A 34 9.24 4.19 -9.15
C CYS A 34 8.48 4.88 -10.30
N CYS A 35 9.20 5.58 -11.19
CA CYS A 35 8.59 6.22 -12.36
C CYS A 35 7.94 5.19 -13.31
N THR A 36 8.58 4.03 -13.47
CA THR A 36 8.09 2.94 -14.32
C THR A 36 6.82 2.31 -13.73
N CYS A 37 6.80 2.00 -12.43
CA CYS A 37 5.63 1.50 -11.72
C CYS A 37 4.45 2.46 -11.84
N LEU A 38 4.69 3.77 -11.62
CA LEU A 38 3.66 4.79 -11.76
C LEU A 38 3.13 4.87 -13.20
N TYR A 39 4.02 4.85 -14.19
CA TYR A 39 3.63 4.90 -15.60
C TYR A 39 2.81 3.69 -16.02
N LEU A 40 3.23 2.48 -15.61
CA LEU A 40 2.53 1.23 -15.89
C LEU A 40 1.17 1.19 -15.18
N ALA A 41 1.10 1.61 -13.91
CA ALA A 41 -0.16 1.70 -13.17
C ALA A 41 -1.16 2.64 -13.83
N CYS A 42 -0.71 3.81 -14.32
CA CYS A 42 -1.56 4.72 -15.09
C CYS A 42 -2.13 4.08 -16.36
N LYS A 43 -1.32 3.29 -17.09
CA LYS A 43 -1.79 2.57 -18.28
C LYS A 43 -2.80 1.49 -17.93
N SER A 44 -2.50 0.67 -16.92
CA SER A 44 -3.35 -0.46 -16.51
C SER A 44 -4.71 -0.02 -15.98
N ASN A 45 -4.79 1.16 -15.36
CA ASN A 45 -6.05 1.69 -14.80
C ASN A 45 -6.79 2.63 -15.77
N GLU A 46 -6.42 2.68 -17.05
CA GLU A 46 -7.00 3.57 -18.08
C GLU A 46 -6.85 5.09 -17.79
N VAL A 47 -6.03 5.46 -16.80
CA VAL A 47 -5.72 6.85 -16.44
C VAL A 47 -4.38 7.24 -17.08
N ASN A 48 -4.31 7.11 -18.41
CA ASN A 48 -3.07 7.30 -19.16
C ASN A 48 -2.42 8.66 -18.91
N ARG A 49 -1.08 8.67 -18.75
CA ARG A 49 -0.25 9.87 -18.64
C ARG A 49 0.80 9.85 -19.75
N LYS A 50 1.22 11.01 -20.23
CA LYS A 50 2.30 11.08 -21.24
C LYS A 50 3.62 10.74 -20.54
N ILE A 51 4.48 9.99 -21.23
CA ILE A 51 5.82 9.64 -20.73
C ILE A 51 6.63 10.89 -20.33
N ARG A 52 6.48 11.98 -21.09
CA ARG A 52 7.09 13.28 -20.78
C ARG A 52 6.68 13.81 -19.40
N ASP A 53 5.42 13.70 -19.04
CA ASP A 53 4.92 14.24 -17.78
C ASP A 53 5.47 13.45 -16.60
N VAL A 54 5.52 12.12 -16.72
CA VAL A 54 6.12 11.24 -15.71
C VAL A 54 7.60 11.54 -15.53
N ILE A 55 8.37 11.63 -16.62
CA ILE A 55 9.80 11.93 -16.56
C ILE A 55 10.05 13.31 -15.97
N ASN A 56 9.28 14.33 -16.37
CA ASN A 56 9.45 15.67 -15.85
C ASN A 56 9.17 15.75 -14.35
N VAL A 57 8.14 15.05 -13.86
CA VAL A 57 7.83 14.98 -12.42
C VAL A 57 8.94 14.25 -11.67
N GLY A 58 9.36 13.06 -12.14
CA GLY A 58 10.46 12.31 -11.54
C GLY A 58 11.75 13.13 -11.49
N TYR A 59 12.14 13.74 -12.62
CA TYR A 59 13.32 14.61 -12.70
C TYR A 59 13.24 15.81 -11.75
N ARG A 60 12.05 16.43 -11.61
CA ARG A 60 11.86 17.57 -10.70
C ARG A 60 11.96 17.17 -9.23
N ILE A 61 11.49 15.97 -8.87
CA ILE A 61 11.61 15.44 -7.50
C ILE A 61 13.08 15.18 -7.16
N LEU A 62 13.85 14.59 -8.07
CA LEU A 62 15.28 14.29 -7.86
C LEU A 62 16.19 15.50 -7.97
N HIS A 63 15.75 16.53 -8.70
CA HIS A 63 16.51 17.75 -8.89
C HIS A 63 15.66 19.01 -8.60
N PRO A 64 15.33 19.30 -7.33
CA PRO A 64 14.48 20.41 -6.93
C PRO A 64 15.02 21.80 -7.30
N GLU A 65 16.33 21.93 -7.46
CA GLU A 65 16.99 23.20 -7.80
C GLU A 65 17.22 23.38 -9.31
N LYS A 66 17.06 22.32 -10.11
CA LYS A 66 17.28 22.40 -11.56
C LYS A 66 16.01 22.88 -12.28
N LYS A 67 16.21 23.59 -13.39
CA LYS A 67 15.13 23.95 -14.32
C LYS A 67 14.51 22.70 -14.95
N VAL A 68 13.29 22.84 -15.47
CA VAL A 68 12.61 21.78 -16.24
C VAL A 68 13.50 21.22 -17.33
N LEU A 69 13.46 19.89 -17.46
CA LEU A 69 14.24 19.14 -18.43
C LEU A 69 13.91 19.61 -19.85
N LYS A 70 14.96 19.91 -20.62
CA LYS A 70 14.81 20.30 -22.02
C LYS A 70 14.62 19.05 -22.88
N ILE A 71 14.01 19.22 -24.05
CA ILE A 71 13.86 18.12 -25.01
C ILE A 71 15.18 18.00 -25.79
N ASP A 72 16.13 17.29 -25.22
CA ASP A 72 17.46 17.01 -25.78
C ASP A 72 17.79 15.51 -25.69
N ASP A 73 19.04 15.14 -25.99
CA ASP A 73 19.50 13.75 -25.97
C ASP A 73 19.36 13.09 -24.58
N GLU A 74 19.48 13.88 -23.50
CA GLU A 74 19.32 13.39 -22.13
C GLU A 74 17.86 13.00 -21.86
N PHE A 75 16.91 13.84 -22.28
CA PHE A 75 15.49 13.51 -22.22
C PHE A 75 15.15 12.22 -22.96
N TRP A 76 15.70 12.02 -24.16
CA TRP A 76 15.47 10.80 -24.93
C TRP A 76 16.09 9.56 -24.28
N LYS A 77 17.24 9.70 -23.60
CA LYS A 77 17.81 8.61 -22.78
C LYS A 77 16.85 8.20 -21.66
N PHE A 78 16.29 9.15 -20.90
CA PHE A 78 15.30 8.83 -19.86
C PHE A 78 14.06 8.14 -20.44
N CYS A 79 13.57 8.58 -21.60
CA CYS A 79 12.45 7.93 -22.28
C CYS A 79 12.76 6.47 -22.62
N ASN A 80 13.92 6.22 -23.21
CA ASN A 80 14.34 4.86 -23.58
C ASN A 80 14.54 3.97 -22.35
N SER A 81 15.17 4.49 -21.28
CA SER A 81 15.35 3.76 -20.03
C SER A 81 14.01 3.39 -19.39
N LEU A 82 13.04 4.31 -19.37
CA LEU A 82 11.71 4.05 -18.81
C LEU A 82 10.96 2.98 -19.61
N VAL A 83 10.97 3.05 -20.96
CA VAL A 83 10.34 2.04 -21.81
C VAL A 83 10.99 0.66 -21.65
N ASN A 84 12.32 0.60 -21.57
CA ASN A 84 13.03 -0.66 -21.33
C ASN A 84 12.69 -1.24 -19.93
N SER A 85 12.64 -0.39 -18.92
CA SER A 85 12.29 -0.78 -17.55
C SER A 85 10.85 -1.28 -17.45
N GLU A 86 9.93 -0.68 -18.21
CA GLU A 86 8.54 -1.13 -18.30
C GLU A 86 8.46 -2.57 -18.82
N LEU A 87 9.24 -2.92 -19.85
CA LEU A 87 9.29 -4.28 -20.39
C LEU A 87 9.86 -5.29 -19.38
N ILE A 88 10.87 -4.89 -18.61
CA ILE A 88 11.44 -5.73 -17.55
C ILE A 88 10.39 -5.94 -16.45
N LEU A 89 9.76 -4.86 -15.97
CA LEU A 89 8.73 -4.90 -14.93
C LEU A 89 7.55 -5.79 -15.35
N LEU A 90 7.07 -5.67 -16.58
CA LEU A 90 6.00 -6.52 -17.11
C LEU A 90 6.36 -8.01 -17.09
N ARG A 91 7.61 -8.35 -17.42
CA ARG A 91 8.09 -9.75 -17.38
C ARG A 91 8.17 -10.27 -15.95
N VAL A 92 8.68 -9.47 -15.01
CA VAL A 92 8.74 -9.80 -13.58
C VAL A 92 7.33 -10.05 -13.03
N LEU A 93 6.37 -9.19 -13.39
CA LEU A 93 4.96 -9.35 -13.03
C LEU A 93 4.22 -10.43 -13.82
N LYS A 94 4.90 -11.16 -14.72
CA LYS A 94 4.30 -12.17 -15.62
C LYS A 94 3.09 -11.63 -16.40
N PHE A 95 3.14 -10.34 -16.74
CA PHE A 95 2.07 -9.58 -17.38
C PHE A 95 0.76 -9.51 -16.59
N ASP A 96 0.76 -9.91 -15.31
CA ASP A 96 -0.37 -9.74 -14.41
C ASP A 96 -0.31 -8.37 -13.72
N VAL A 97 -0.89 -7.38 -14.38
CA VAL A 97 -0.99 -6.00 -13.89
C VAL A 97 -2.35 -5.71 -13.23
N ASN A 98 -3.26 -6.68 -13.23
CA ASN A 98 -4.65 -6.51 -12.77
C ASN A 98 -4.79 -6.90 -11.30
N THR A 99 -4.35 -6.01 -10.40
CA THR A 99 -4.44 -6.27 -8.96
C THR A 99 -5.69 -5.64 -8.34
N LYS A 100 -6.47 -6.44 -7.61
CA LYS A 100 -7.59 -5.94 -6.79
C LYS A 100 -7.06 -5.44 -5.46
N LEU A 101 -7.13 -4.13 -5.26
CA LEU A 101 -6.66 -3.46 -4.05
C LEU A 101 -7.63 -3.64 -2.87
N ALA A 102 -7.10 -3.52 -1.65
CA ALA A 102 -7.83 -3.61 -0.40
C ALA A 102 -9.03 -2.64 -0.32
N TYR A 103 -8.90 -1.45 -0.94
CA TYR A 103 -9.97 -0.45 -0.99
C TYR A 103 -11.28 -0.99 -1.59
N GLN A 104 -11.19 -1.87 -2.59
CA GLN A 104 -12.39 -2.46 -3.23
C GLN A 104 -13.14 -3.38 -2.26
N TYR A 105 -12.40 -4.12 -1.44
CA TYR A 105 -12.97 -4.99 -0.41
C TYR A 105 -13.57 -4.18 0.73
N LEU A 106 -12.89 -3.12 1.16
CA LEU A 106 -13.38 -2.22 2.19
C LEU A 106 -14.76 -1.66 1.81
N LEU A 107 -14.89 -1.09 0.61
CA LEU A 107 -16.17 -0.56 0.12
C LEU A 107 -17.27 -1.61 0.10
N ARG A 108 -16.94 -2.84 -0.32
CA ARG A 108 -17.88 -3.95 -0.33
C ARG A 108 -18.34 -4.32 1.08
N PHE A 109 -17.45 -4.36 2.06
CA PHE A 109 -17.80 -4.63 3.45
C PHE A 109 -18.71 -3.55 4.04
N PHE A 110 -18.47 -2.27 3.69
CA PHE A 110 -19.38 -1.20 4.08
C PHE A 110 -20.78 -1.35 3.48
N GLN A 111 -20.87 -1.72 2.20
CA GLN A 111 -22.15 -1.87 1.51
C GLN A 111 -22.94 -3.12 1.97
N ASP A 112 -22.27 -4.26 2.02
CA ASP A 112 -22.93 -5.56 2.21
C ASP A 112 -23.20 -5.88 3.69
N TYR A 113 -22.32 -5.46 4.61
CA TYR A 113 -22.31 -5.97 5.98
C TYR A 113 -22.53 -4.88 7.05
N LEU A 114 -21.84 -3.73 6.92
CA LEU A 114 -21.92 -2.70 7.96
C LEU A 114 -23.25 -1.94 7.93
N ILE A 115 -23.89 -1.77 6.78
CA ILE A 115 -25.22 -1.14 6.74
C ILE A 115 -26.26 -1.99 7.51
N SER A 116 -26.22 -3.33 7.41
CA SER A 116 -27.15 -4.19 8.15
C SER A 116 -26.87 -4.21 9.64
N ASP A 117 -25.62 -4.42 10.06
CA ASP A 117 -25.25 -4.51 11.48
C ASP A 117 -25.38 -3.16 12.21
N PHE A 118 -25.13 -2.03 11.53
CA PHE A 118 -25.26 -0.70 12.13
C PHE A 118 -26.68 -0.13 12.07
N CYS A 119 -27.60 -0.75 11.31
CA CYS A 119 -29.02 -0.39 11.40
C CYS A 119 -29.59 -0.73 12.78
N ASP A 120 -29.08 -1.78 13.44
CA ASP A 120 -29.46 -2.11 14.82
C ASP A 120 -28.91 -1.09 15.84
N LEU A 121 -27.69 -0.58 15.60
CA LEU A 121 -27.07 0.49 16.40
C LEU A 121 -27.79 1.86 16.27
N LYS A 122 -28.62 2.04 15.24
CA LYS A 122 -29.43 3.26 15.03
C LYS A 122 -30.42 3.52 16.17
N TYR A 123 -30.79 2.49 16.94
CA TYR A 123 -31.63 2.62 18.13
C TYR A 123 -30.86 3.07 19.38
N GLU A 124 -29.58 2.74 19.49
CA GLU A 124 -28.74 3.05 20.66
C GLU A 124 -28.20 4.50 20.61
N TYR A 125 -27.92 5.03 19.42
CA TYR A 125 -27.32 6.36 19.22
C TYR A 125 -28.31 7.50 18.93
N LYS A 126 -29.61 7.30 19.22
CA LYS A 126 -30.67 8.30 18.94
C LYS A 126 -30.52 9.62 19.71
N GLU A 127 -29.77 9.65 20.81
CA GLU A 127 -29.58 10.85 21.66
C GLU A 127 -28.26 11.61 21.40
N SER A 128 -27.32 11.05 20.63
CA SER A 128 -26.06 11.73 20.32
C SER A 128 -26.17 12.52 19.03
N SER A 129 -25.73 13.78 19.06
CA SER A 129 -25.73 14.71 17.91
C SER A 129 -24.92 14.24 16.68
N LEU A 130 -24.29 13.08 16.72
CA LEU A 130 -23.63 12.43 15.59
C LEU A 130 -24.60 11.50 14.86
N THR A 131 -25.07 11.93 13.69
CA THR A 131 -25.78 11.08 12.74
C THR A 131 -24.93 9.83 12.44
N LEU A 132 -25.56 8.64 12.39
CA LEU A 132 -24.91 7.37 12.01
C LEU A 132 -24.01 7.49 10.77
N GLU A 133 -24.44 8.31 9.81
CA GLU A 133 -23.69 8.68 8.61
C GLU A 133 -22.30 9.27 8.92
N ASN A 134 -22.18 10.13 9.92
CA ASN A 134 -20.90 10.72 10.32
C ASN A 134 -19.97 9.65 10.90
N ILE A 135 -20.49 8.71 11.71
CA ILE A 135 -19.70 7.62 12.28
C ILE A 135 -19.17 6.72 11.15
N LEU A 136 -20.03 6.31 10.22
CA LEU A 136 -19.63 5.49 9.08
C LEU A 136 -18.64 6.21 8.16
N ARG A 137 -18.81 7.52 7.95
CA ARG A 137 -17.86 8.35 7.20
C ARG A 137 -16.49 8.37 7.88
N HIS A 138 -16.44 8.61 9.19
CA HIS A 138 -15.19 8.60 9.94
C HIS A 138 -14.54 7.22 9.97
N LEU A 139 -15.32 6.15 10.16
CA LEU A 139 -14.81 4.78 10.11
C LEU A 139 -14.22 4.46 8.74
N THR A 140 -14.90 4.83 7.65
CA THR A 140 -14.37 4.66 6.29
C THR A 140 -13.04 5.40 6.12
N GLN A 141 -12.96 6.66 6.56
CA GLN A 141 -11.75 7.47 6.44
C GLN A 141 -10.57 6.87 7.22
N VAL A 142 -10.80 6.50 8.48
CA VAL A 142 -9.76 5.89 9.33
C VAL A 142 -9.29 4.55 8.77
N SER A 143 -10.24 3.69 8.37
CA SER A 143 -9.91 2.39 7.77
C SER A 143 -9.14 2.56 6.45
N TRP A 144 -9.49 3.56 5.65
CA TRP A 144 -8.76 3.87 4.41
C TRP A 144 -7.32 4.30 4.69
N SER A 145 -7.11 5.16 5.69
CA SER A 145 -5.75 5.56 6.10
C SER A 145 -4.92 4.35 6.53
N PHE A 146 -5.48 3.42 7.30
CA PHE A 146 -4.78 2.19 7.68
C PHE A 146 -4.44 1.29 6.49
N ILE A 147 -5.28 1.24 5.46
CA ILE A 147 -4.92 0.54 4.21
C ILE A 147 -3.71 1.20 3.54
N ASN A 148 -3.65 2.54 3.49
CA ASN A 148 -2.50 3.23 2.92
C ASN A 148 -1.22 2.86 3.66
N ASP A 149 -1.28 2.80 4.99
CA ASP A 149 -0.12 2.48 5.82
C ASP A 149 0.32 1.02 5.65
N CYS A 150 -0.63 0.08 5.48
CA CYS A 150 -0.32 -1.31 5.09
C CYS A 150 0.48 -1.38 3.78
N TYR A 151 0.18 -0.53 2.80
CA TYR A 151 0.89 -0.54 1.51
C TYR A 151 2.27 0.11 1.56
N ILE A 152 2.53 0.95 2.58
CA ILE A 152 3.86 1.50 2.82
C ILE A 152 4.77 0.44 3.44
N ASN A 153 4.24 -0.45 4.28
CA ASN A 153 4.97 -1.56 4.87
C ASN A 153 5.12 -2.73 3.86
N PRO A 154 6.33 -3.02 3.33
CA PRO A 154 6.53 -4.07 2.33
C PRO A 154 6.20 -5.47 2.86
N ASP A 155 6.47 -5.72 4.15
CA ASP A 155 6.26 -7.03 4.77
C ASP A 155 4.76 -7.37 4.81
N ILE A 156 3.92 -6.39 5.14
CA ILE A 156 2.47 -6.56 5.14
C ILE A 156 1.94 -6.73 3.71
N CYS A 157 2.37 -5.85 2.80
CA CYS A 157 1.88 -5.81 1.42
C CYS A 157 2.17 -7.11 0.64
N ILE A 158 3.30 -7.76 0.91
CA ILE A 158 3.73 -8.98 0.22
C ILE A 158 3.17 -10.24 0.91
N LYS A 159 3.13 -10.27 2.25
CA LYS A 159 2.77 -11.47 3.02
C LYS A 159 1.27 -11.76 3.00
N TYR A 160 0.43 -10.73 3.07
CA TYR A 160 -1.02 -10.91 3.27
C TYR A 160 -1.84 -10.55 2.04
N SER A 161 -3.01 -11.16 1.90
CA SER A 161 -3.92 -10.82 0.82
C SER A 161 -4.56 -9.45 1.03
N HIS A 162 -4.86 -8.77 -0.08
CA HIS A 162 -5.62 -7.51 -0.08
C HIS A 162 -6.95 -7.56 0.67
N LYS A 163 -7.56 -8.75 0.76
CA LYS A 163 -8.80 -8.95 1.50
C LYS A 163 -8.56 -8.95 3.01
N GLU A 164 -7.49 -9.59 3.47
CA GLU A 164 -7.07 -9.59 4.88
C GLU A 164 -6.68 -8.19 5.32
N ILE A 165 -5.90 -7.46 4.51
CA ILE A 165 -5.54 -6.06 4.76
C ILE A 165 -6.79 -5.19 4.95
N ALA A 166 -7.81 -5.36 4.11
CA ALA A 166 -9.05 -4.60 4.23
C ALA A 166 -9.82 -4.91 5.52
N VAL A 167 -9.90 -6.19 5.93
CA VAL A 167 -10.57 -6.60 7.18
C VAL A 167 -9.79 -6.11 8.41
N ALA A 168 -8.46 -6.23 8.39
CA ALA A 168 -7.58 -5.73 9.44
C ALA A 168 -7.72 -4.22 9.63
N SER A 169 -7.64 -3.46 8.54
CA SER A 169 -7.79 -2.00 8.57
C SER A 169 -9.18 -1.56 9.06
N LEU A 170 -10.23 -2.29 8.66
CA LEU A 170 -11.59 -2.02 9.14
C LEU A 170 -11.72 -2.30 10.64
N TYR A 171 -11.25 -3.46 11.09
CA TYR A 171 -11.31 -3.85 12.49
C TYR A 171 -10.50 -2.89 13.37
N PHE A 172 -9.31 -2.52 12.92
CA PHE A 172 -8.46 -1.55 13.60
C PHE A 172 -9.13 -0.18 13.68
N GLY A 173 -9.74 0.30 12.58
CA GLY A 173 -10.57 1.51 12.57
C GLY A 173 -11.73 1.47 13.56
N MET A 174 -12.44 0.35 13.66
CA MET A 174 -13.51 0.17 14.64
C MET A 174 -12.99 0.28 16.08
N LYS A 175 -11.82 -0.31 16.37
CA LYS A 175 -11.17 -0.21 17.68
C LYS A 175 -10.72 1.20 17.99
N SER A 176 -10.08 1.90 17.04
CA SER A 176 -9.64 3.29 17.22
C SER A 176 -10.79 4.25 17.49
N LEU A 177 -11.97 4.00 16.90
CA LEU A 177 -13.18 4.79 17.11
C LEU A 177 -14.03 4.32 18.29
N ASN A 178 -13.57 3.34 19.07
CA ASN A 178 -14.31 2.74 20.19
C ASN A 178 -15.70 2.21 19.81
N ILE A 179 -15.86 1.74 18.57
CA ILE A 179 -17.11 1.11 18.10
C ILE A 179 -17.18 -0.30 18.69
N LYS A 180 -18.24 -0.57 19.44
CA LYS A 180 -18.47 -1.88 20.04
C LYS A 180 -18.94 -2.87 18.97
N MET A 181 -18.40 -4.07 19.01
CA MET A 181 -18.91 -5.19 18.23
C MET A 181 -19.95 -5.95 19.04
N ASN A 182 -21.02 -6.35 18.39
CA ASN A 182 -22.10 -7.14 19.02
C ASN A 182 -21.78 -8.65 19.05
N LYS A 183 -20.66 -9.07 18.44
CA LYS A 183 -20.26 -10.46 18.20
C LYS A 183 -18.79 -10.69 18.56
N PRO A 184 -18.39 -11.93 18.89
CA PRO A 184 -16.98 -12.27 19.07
C PRO A 184 -16.20 -12.08 17.75
N PHE A 185 -14.93 -11.66 17.88
CA PHE A 185 -14.09 -11.28 16.74
C PHE A 185 -13.94 -12.38 15.66
N PRO A 186 -13.67 -13.66 15.98
CA PRO A 186 -13.55 -14.70 14.96
C PRO A 186 -14.82 -14.89 14.15
N GLN A 187 -15.99 -14.81 14.79
CA GLN A 187 -17.28 -14.91 14.12
C GLN A 187 -17.50 -13.74 13.17
N TRP A 188 -17.18 -12.53 13.62
CA TRP A 188 -17.27 -11.32 12.80
C TRP A 188 -16.36 -11.40 11.55
N CYS A 189 -15.13 -11.88 11.71
CA CYS A 189 -14.22 -12.09 10.58
C CYS A 189 -14.76 -13.09 9.56
N HIS A 190 -15.32 -14.21 10.01
CA HIS A 190 -15.86 -15.24 9.13
C HIS A 190 -17.14 -14.80 8.40
N GLU A 191 -17.94 -13.92 8.99
CA GLU A 191 -19.12 -13.34 8.33
C GLU A 191 -18.72 -12.42 7.15
N LEU A 192 -17.64 -11.65 7.30
CA LEU A 192 -17.07 -10.86 6.20
C LEU A 192 -16.38 -11.73 5.15
N SER A 193 -15.74 -12.82 5.59
CA SER A 193 -15.02 -13.73 4.72
C SER A 193 -14.81 -15.10 5.36
N SER A 194 -15.57 -16.09 4.88
CA SER A 194 -15.48 -17.47 5.38
C SER A 194 -14.11 -18.14 5.23
N LYS A 195 -13.28 -17.68 4.27
CA LYS A 195 -11.94 -18.24 4.00
C LYS A 195 -10.81 -17.53 4.75
N LEU A 196 -11.13 -16.57 5.60
CA LEU A 196 -10.14 -15.69 6.21
C LEU A 196 -9.73 -16.21 7.58
N ASP A 197 -8.44 -16.19 7.87
CA ASP A 197 -7.90 -16.57 9.16
C ASP A 197 -7.92 -15.35 10.11
N PRO A 198 -8.67 -15.39 11.22
CA PRO A 198 -8.69 -14.30 12.20
C PRO A 198 -7.30 -13.98 12.77
N ASP A 199 -6.40 -14.96 12.84
CA ASP A 199 -5.06 -14.75 13.40
C ASP A 199 -4.21 -13.87 12.47
N ASN A 200 -4.31 -14.06 11.14
CA ASN A 200 -3.65 -13.19 10.16
C ASN A 200 -4.13 -11.73 10.28
N VAL A 201 -5.40 -11.50 10.59
CA VAL A 201 -5.93 -10.15 10.79
C VAL A 201 -5.28 -9.47 11.99
N LEU A 202 -5.12 -10.21 13.08
CA LEU A 202 -4.48 -9.70 14.29
C LEU A 202 -2.98 -9.48 14.06
N GLU A 203 -2.33 -10.38 13.31
CA GLU A 203 -0.92 -10.26 12.95
C GLU A 203 -0.66 -8.99 12.11
N ILE A 204 -1.49 -8.71 11.09
CA ILE A 204 -1.41 -7.47 10.31
C ILE A 204 -1.48 -6.24 11.22
N ILE A 205 -2.42 -6.22 12.17
CA ILE A 205 -2.58 -5.09 13.08
C ILE A 205 -1.37 -4.94 14.01
N GLN A 206 -0.82 -6.06 14.48
CA GLN A 206 0.39 -6.05 15.28
C GLN A 206 1.58 -5.50 14.47
N ASP A 207 1.77 -5.99 13.25
CA ASP A 207 2.81 -5.51 12.32
C ASP A 207 2.66 -4.00 12.03
N GLN A 208 1.42 -3.50 11.91
CA GLN A 208 1.16 -2.06 11.77
C GLN A 208 1.52 -1.26 13.03
N ILE A 209 1.16 -1.76 14.21
CA ILE A 209 1.47 -1.11 15.48
C ILE A 209 2.99 -1.05 15.67
N ASP A 210 3.69 -2.13 15.37
CA ASP A 210 5.15 -2.19 15.47
C ASP A 210 5.81 -1.23 14.49
N PHE A 211 5.33 -1.17 13.24
CA PHE A 211 5.76 -0.18 12.25
C PHE A 211 5.59 1.27 12.75
N TYR A 212 4.45 1.59 13.38
CA TYR A 212 4.25 2.92 13.96
C TYR A 212 5.18 3.21 15.13
N ASN A 213 5.47 2.23 15.98
CA ASN A 213 6.37 2.41 17.12
C ASN A 213 7.82 2.66 16.67
N GLU A 214 8.25 2.05 15.56
CA GLU A 214 9.61 2.23 15.01
C GLU A 214 9.81 3.59 14.32
N HIS A 215 8.76 4.16 13.73
CA HIS A 215 8.86 5.38 12.91
C HIS A 215 8.32 6.67 13.56
N ILE A 216 7.86 6.62 14.83
CA ILE A 216 7.32 7.77 15.58
C ILE A 216 8.33 8.35 16.62
N ILE A 217 9.63 8.12 16.48
CA ILE A 217 10.67 8.78 17.32
C ILE A 217 11.32 9.96 16.59
#